data_AF-A0A7S1MBM6-F1
#
_entry.id   AF-A0A7S1MBM6-F1
#
_cell.length_a   1.000
_cell.length_b   1.000
_cell.length_c   1.000
_cell.angle_alpha   90.00
_cell.angle_beta   90.00
_cell.angle_gamma   90.00
#
_symmetry.space_group_name_H-M   'P 1'
#
loop_
_entity.id
_entity.type
_entity.pdbx_description
1 polymer ?
#
loop_
_entity_poly.entity_id
_entity_poly.type
_entity_poly.pdbx_seq_one_letter_code
_entity_poly.pdbx_strand_id
1 'polypeptide(L)'
;GEWWDSGRWTGKPVTQILKSSVSRLEFTGDEVFRGVTGAVWFVNDTSFDMYFSIVFTNPLTGDGTFNAWAGPPPAELCQEVYTATSVLDQDGVQVPPSHGCAWNVIERGSVIHVRLVILEAIVPLNPLDYPPKVPGQEAARAKETPAQPNPAAGTQLAERTRGSSTLASASSEDDAA
;
A
#
# COMPACT_ATOMS: atom_id res chain seq x y z
N GLY A 1 -10.62 3.45 6.41
CA GLY A 1 -9.42 4.24 6.15
C GLY A 1 -8.94 3.94 4.75
N GLU A 2 -8.14 4.84 4.20
CA GLU A 2 -7.65 4.74 2.83
C GLU A 2 -6.26 5.34 2.71
N TRP A 3 -5.50 4.84 1.75
CA TRP A 3 -4.22 5.36 1.32
C TRP A 3 -4.13 5.23 -0.20
N TRP A 4 -3.63 6.28 -0.86
CA TRP A 4 -3.51 6.36 -2.31
C TRP A 4 -2.07 6.69 -2.69
N ASP A 5 -1.50 5.92 -3.59
CA ASP A 5 -0.33 6.34 -4.36
C ASP A 5 -0.78 7.12 -5.61
N SER A 6 -1.87 6.68 -6.23
CA SER A 6 -2.53 7.37 -7.35
C SER A 6 -4.01 7.00 -7.44
N GLY A 7 -4.84 7.94 -7.93
CA GLY A 7 -6.28 7.77 -8.06
C GLY A 7 -7.07 8.03 -6.77
N ARG A 8 -8.35 7.64 -6.80
CA ARG A 8 -9.32 7.94 -5.74
C ARG A 8 -10.55 7.04 -5.82
N TRP A 9 -11.45 7.18 -4.85
CA TRP A 9 -12.82 6.67 -4.91
C TRP A 9 -13.59 7.24 -6.12
N THR A 10 -14.32 6.37 -6.81
CA THR A 10 -15.32 6.78 -7.80
C THR A 10 -16.61 7.14 -7.07
N GLY A 11 -16.84 8.45 -6.87
CA GLY A 11 -18.03 8.94 -6.18
C GLY A 11 -17.91 8.92 -4.65
N LYS A 12 -18.99 8.56 -3.95
CA LYS A 12 -19.04 8.57 -2.49
C LYS A 12 -18.32 7.34 -1.93
N PRO A 13 -17.35 7.50 -1.02
CA PRO A 13 -16.68 6.37 -0.37
C PRO A 13 -17.66 5.44 0.36
N VAL A 14 -17.40 4.14 0.27
CA VAL A 14 -18.11 3.13 1.07
C VAL A 14 -17.60 3.23 2.50
N THR A 15 -18.46 3.64 3.43
CA THR A 15 -18.08 3.85 4.83
C THR A 15 -18.27 2.61 5.71
N GLN A 16 -19.07 1.63 5.25
CA GLN A 16 -19.41 0.43 6.01
C GLN A 16 -19.64 -0.78 5.10
N ILE A 17 -19.30 -1.96 5.60
CA ILE A 17 -19.60 -3.24 4.97
C ILE A 17 -20.54 -4.00 5.91
N LEU A 18 -21.81 -4.14 5.50
CA LEU A 18 -22.80 -4.81 6.34
C LEU A 18 -22.73 -6.33 6.15
N LYS A 19 -22.92 -7.07 7.25
CA LYS A 19 -23.01 -8.53 7.21
C LYS A 19 -24.10 -8.97 6.23
N SER A 20 -23.81 -10.00 5.43
CA SER A 20 -24.75 -10.57 4.46
C SER A 20 -25.29 -9.60 3.41
N SER A 21 -24.55 -8.52 3.14
CA SER A 21 -24.87 -7.53 2.10
C SER A 21 -23.81 -7.52 1.00
N VAL A 22 -24.16 -6.92 -0.15
CA VAL A 22 -23.21 -6.66 -1.22
C VAL A 22 -22.83 -5.18 -1.20
N SER A 23 -21.55 -4.92 -1.00
CA SER A 23 -20.97 -3.57 -1.15
C SER A 23 -20.20 -3.51 -2.47
N ARG A 24 -20.33 -2.38 -3.18
CA ARG A 24 -19.57 -2.10 -4.40
C ARG A 24 -18.55 -1.01 -4.11
N LEU A 25 -17.27 -1.35 -4.24
CA LEU A 25 -16.16 -0.43 -4.08
C LEU A 25 -15.64 -0.11 -5.49
N GLU A 26 -15.55 1.16 -5.82
CA GLU A 26 -15.13 1.62 -7.15
C GLU A 26 -14.03 2.66 -7.01
N PHE A 27 -13.00 2.51 -7.83
CA PHE A 27 -11.80 3.34 -7.81
C PHE A 27 -11.47 3.77 -9.22
N THR A 28 -10.94 4.98 -9.37
CA THR A 28 -10.55 5.53 -10.66
C THR A 28 -9.21 6.24 -10.53
N GLY A 29 -8.38 6.12 -11.57
CA GLY A 29 -7.26 7.03 -11.77
C GLY A 29 -7.79 8.44 -12.06
N ASP A 30 -7.09 9.45 -11.60
CA ASP A 30 -7.41 10.86 -11.84
C ASP A 30 -6.31 11.62 -12.60
N GLU A 31 -5.22 10.94 -12.93
CA GLU A 31 -4.14 11.44 -13.76
C GLU A 31 -4.13 10.74 -15.13
N VAL A 32 -3.88 11.49 -16.20
CA VAL A 32 -3.94 10.98 -17.59
C VAL A 32 -2.91 9.87 -17.86
N PHE A 33 -1.76 9.90 -17.18
CA PHE A 33 -0.65 8.98 -17.40
C PHE A 33 -0.38 8.03 -16.22
N ARG A 34 -1.28 8.00 -15.23
CA ARG A 34 -1.19 7.04 -14.13
C ARG A 34 -2.47 6.22 -14.06
N GLY A 35 -2.31 5.00 -13.55
CA GLY A 35 -3.43 4.15 -13.22
C GLY A 35 -4.07 4.53 -11.88
N VAL A 36 -4.58 3.53 -11.18
CA VAL A 36 -4.99 3.65 -9.79
C VAL A 36 -4.20 2.66 -8.93
N THR A 37 -3.69 3.14 -7.80
CA THR A 37 -2.91 2.36 -6.85
C THR A 37 -3.25 2.80 -5.44
N GLY A 38 -3.66 1.87 -4.60
CA GLY A 38 -4.04 2.21 -3.24
C GLY A 38 -4.31 1.03 -2.33
N ALA A 39 -4.63 1.38 -1.09
CA ALA A 39 -5.06 0.47 -0.05
C ALA A 39 -6.30 1.06 0.65
N VAL A 40 -7.27 0.21 0.96
CA VAL A 40 -8.46 0.59 1.73
C VAL A 40 -8.64 -0.42 2.84
N TRP A 41 -9.05 0.05 4.01
CA TRP A 41 -9.34 -0.83 5.14
C TRP A 41 -10.56 -0.38 5.95
N PHE A 42 -11.18 -1.36 6.58
CA PHE A 42 -12.33 -1.23 7.44
C PHE A 42 -11.97 -1.84 8.78
N VAL A 43 -12.44 -1.21 9.86
CA VAL A 43 -12.30 -1.71 11.22
C VAL A 43 -13.69 -1.73 11.84
N ASN A 44 -13.99 -2.74 12.64
CA ASN A 44 -15.20 -2.72 13.45
C ASN A 44 -15.11 -1.57 14.45
N ASP A 45 -16.09 -0.67 14.40
CA ASP A 45 -16.16 0.56 15.19
C ASP A 45 -16.50 0.32 16.67
N THR A 46 -16.99 -0.87 17.01
CA THR A 46 -17.42 -1.25 18.34
C THR A 46 -16.31 -1.96 19.11
N SER A 47 -15.72 -2.99 18.51
CA SER A 47 -14.72 -3.86 19.16
C SER A 47 -13.29 -3.57 18.74
N PHE A 48 -13.07 -2.88 17.62
CA PHE A 48 -11.74 -2.58 17.07
C PHE A 48 -10.82 -3.80 16.87
N ASP A 49 -11.39 -5.01 16.77
CA ASP A 49 -10.66 -6.27 16.63
C ASP A 49 -10.87 -6.94 15.26
N MET A 50 -11.92 -6.57 14.52
CA MET A 50 -12.16 -7.08 13.18
C MET A 50 -11.67 -6.09 12.14
N TYR A 51 -10.78 -6.55 11.27
CA TYR A 51 -10.20 -5.76 10.20
C TYR A 51 -10.52 -6.39 8.86
N PHE A 52 -10.78 -5.55 7.86
CA PHE A 52 -10.82 -5.96 6.46
C PHE A 52 -10.00 -4.97 5.65
N SER A 53 -8.97 -5.43 4.96
CA SER A 53 -8.11 -4.60 4.13
C SER A 53 -8.00 -5.15 2.72
N ILE A 54 -7.85 -4.23 1.76
CA ILE A 54 -7.62 -4.51 0.36
C ILE A 54 -6.45 -3.65 -0.13
N VAL A 55 -5.63 -4.24 -0.99
CA VAL A 55 -4.59 -3.54 -1.75
C VAL A 55 -4.79 -3.83 -3.22
N PHE A 56 -4.56 -2.83 -4.06
CA PHE A 56 -4.78 -2.98 -5.49
C PHE A 56 -3.96 -2.02 -6.31
N THR A 57 -3.67 -2.45 -7.53
CA THR A 57 -3.16 -1.61 -8.61
C THR A 57 -3.91 -1.91 -9.90
N ASN A 58 -4.10 -0.89 -10.73
CA ASN A 58 -4.52 -1.00 -12.12
C ASN A 58 -3.76 0.07 -12.91
N PRO A 59 -2.49 -0.20 -13.30
CA PRO A 59 -1.64 0.77 -13.99
C PRO A 59 -2.15 1.05 -15.41
N LEU A 60 -1.72 2.18 -15.99
CA LEU A 60 -2.03 2.47 -17.41
C LEU A 60 -1.42 1.44 -18.37
N THR A 61 -0.24 0.93 -18.01
CA THR A 61 0.50 -0.09 -18.76
C THR A 61 1.03 -1.15 -17.82
N GLY A 62 0.90 -2.42 -18.21
CA GLY A 62 1.29 -3.56 -17.39
C GLY A 62 0.09 -4.18 -16.68
N ASP A 63 0.37 -5.01 -15.69
CA ASP A 63 -0.65 -5.80 -15.02
C ASP A 63 -1.07 -5.14 -13.71
N GLY A 64 -2.37 -5.18 -13.43
CA GLY A 64 -2.86 -4.85 -12.11
C GLY A 64 -2.50 -5.91 -11.08
N THR A 65 -2.62 -5.56 -9.82
CA THR A 65 -2.44 -6.47 -8.69
C THR A 65 -3.65 -6.34 -7.78
N PHE A 66 -3.98 -7.41 -7.06
CA PHE A 66 -5.04 -7.41 -6.07
C PHE A 66 -4.72 -8.39 -4.96
N ASN A 67 -4.90 -7.95 -3.70
CA ASN A 67 -4.83 -8.82 -2.53
C ASN A 67 -5.76 -8.28 -1.43
N ALA A 68 -6.24 -9.16 -0.55
CA ALA A 68 -7.18 -8.81 0.49
C ALA A 68 -7.02 -9.68 1.74
N TRP A 69 -7.39 -9.11 2.89
CA TRP A 69 -7.39 -9.77 4.20
C TRP A 69 -8.66 -9.38 4.97
N ALA A 70 -9.34 -10.37 5.53
CA ALA A 70 -10.36 -10.24 6.55
C ALA A 70 -9.85 -10.97 7.81
N GLY A 71 -9.42 -10.20 8.80
CA GLY A 71 -8.65 -10.67 9.95
C GLY A 71 -7.45 -9.77 10.22
N PRO A 72 -6.41 -10.24 10.95
CA PRO A 72 -5.22 -9.45 11.24
C PRO A 72 -4.60 -8.90 9.95
N PRO A 73 -4.45 -7.56 9.81
CA PRO A 73 -3.83 -7.01 8.62
C PRO A 73 -2.32 -7.35 8.59
N PRO A 74 -1.68 -7.27 7.42
CA PRO A 74 -0.23 -7.30 7.32
C PRO A 74 0.40 -6.12 8.07
N ALA A 75 1.60 -6.32 8.62
CA ALA A 75 2.31 -5.31 9.41
C ALA A 75 2.47 -3.97 8.67
N GLU A 76 2.77 -4.07 7.37
CA GLU A 76 3.06 -2.93 6.49
C GLU A 76 2.10 -2.95 5.28
N LEU A 77 0.81 -2.67 5.53
CA LEU A 77 -0.23 -2.73 4.49
C LEU A 77 0.09 -1.93 3.21
N CYS A 78 0.74 -0.77 3.34
CA CYS A 78 1.11 0.02 2.16
C CYS A 78 2.23 -0.63 1.33
N GLN A 79 3.15 -1.38 1.96
CA GLN A 79 4.20 -2.10 1.24
C GLN A 79 3.60 -3.29 0.46
N GLU A 80 2.53 -3.90 0.99
CA GLU A 80 1.85 -5.04 0.36
C GLU A 80 1.25 -4.72 -1.01
N VAL A 81 0.99 -3.44 -1.30
CA VAL A 81 0.54 -2.97 -2.61
C VAL A 81 1.55 -3.35 -3.71
N TYR A 82 2.85 -3.33 -3.39
CA TYR A 82 3.94 -3.58 -4.33
C TYR A 82 4.40 -5.05 -4.37
N THR A 83 3.97 -5.87 -3.42
CA THR A 83 4.27 -7.31 -3.36
C THR A 83 3.09 -8.19 -3.74
N ALA A 84 1.90 -7.60 -3.93
CA ALA A 84 0.70 -8.30 -4.34
C ALA A 84 0.88 -9.01 -5.69
N THR A 85 0.32 -10.21 -5.81
CA THR A 85 0.37 -11.03 -7.03
C THR A 85 -0.37 -10.34 -8.18
N SER A 86 0.19 -10.43 -9.39
CA SER A 86 -0.45 -9.95 -10.62
C SER A 86 -1.82 -10.60 -10.81
N VAL A 87 -2.81 -9.82 -11.25
CA VAL A 87 -4.15 -10.34 -11.57
C VAL A 87 -4.12 -11.31 -12.76
N LEU A 88 -3.08 -11.26 -13.61
CA LEU A 88 -2.91 -12.21 -14.71
C LEU A 88 -2.59 -13.63 -14.20
N ASP A 89 -1.89 -13.73 -13.08
CA ASP A 89 -1.48 -15.00 -12.47
C ASP A 89 -2.55 -15.59 -11.54
N GLN A 90 -3.66 -14.88 -11.34
CA GLN A 90 -4.74 -15.25 -10.43
C GLN A 90 -5.91 -15.90 -11.18
N ASP A 91 -5.79 -17.19 -11.48
CA ASP A 91 -6.85 -17.97 -12.13
C ASP A 91 -7.79 -18.65 -11.13
N GLY A 92 -9.10 -18.57 -11.41
CA GLY A 92 -10.12 -19.16 -10.56
C GLY A 92 -10.33 -18.41 -9.23
N VAL A 93 -10.81 -19.14 -8.23
CA VAL A 93 -11.07 -18.61 -6.89
C VAL A 93 -9.78 -18.68 -6.06
N GLN A 94 -9.32 -17.53 -5.60
CA GLN A 94 -8.21 -17.39 -4.67
C GLN A 94 -8.75 -17.52 -3.24
N VAL A 95 -8.15 -18.41 -2.46
CA VAL A 95 -8.46 -18.59 -1.03
C VAL A 95 -7.15 -18.69 -0.24
N PRO A 96 -6.42 -17.58 -0.05
CA PRO A 96 -5.15 -17.66 0.64
C PRO A 96 -5.33 -18.08 2.11
N PRO A 97 -4.44 -18.94 2.63
CA PRO A 97 -4.49 -19.34 4.02
C PRO A 97 -4.45 -18.13 4.95
N SER A 98 -5.27 -18.14 6.00
CA SER A 98 -5.30 -17.11 7.05
C SER A 98 -5.78 -15.71 6.63
N HIS A 99 -6.17 -15.51 5.37
CA HIS A 99 -6.70 -14.21 4.92
C HIS A 99 -8.18 -14.03 5.24
N GLY A 100 -8.91 -15.05 5.69
CA GLY A 100 -10.34 -14.96 6.08
C GLY A 100 -11.29 -14.47 4.98
N CYS A 101 -10.83 -14.40 3.74
CA CYS A 101 -11.62 -13.99 2.58
C CYS A 101 -11.22 -14.84 1.36
N ALA A 102 -12.09 -14.82 0.36
CA ALA A 102 -11.87 -15.43 -0.93
C ALA A 102 -12.23 -14.43 -2.03
N TRP A 103 -11.56 -14.51 -3.17
CA TRP A 103 -11.89 -13.64 -4.30
C TRP A 103 -11.66 -14.32 -5.63
N ASN A 104 -12.25 -13.77 -6.68
CA ASN A 104 -11.99 -14.16 -8.05
C ASN A 104 -11.97 -12.93 -8.95
N VAL A 105 -11.01 -12.90 -9.87
CA VAL A 105 -10.95 -11.88 -10.92
C VAL A 105 -11.94 -12.28 -12.02
N ILE A 106 -12.94 -11.44 -12.27
CA ILE A 106 -14.00 -11.66 -13.26
C ILE A 106 -13.60 -11.08 -14.62
N GLU A 107 -13.02 -9.88 -14.60
CA GLU A 107 -12.64 -9.15 -15.79
C GLU A 107 -11.26 -8.53 -15.59
N ARG A 108 -10.45 -8.58 -16.66
CA ARG A 108 -9.09 -8.05 -16.73
C ARG A 108 -9.00 -7.13 -17.94
N GLY A 109 -8.23 -6.04 -17.84
CA GLY A 109 -8.07 -5.06 -18.93
C GLY A 109 -7.96 -3.64 -18.38
N SER A 110 -8.54 -2.67 -19.08
CA SER A 110 -8.61 -1.28 -18.61
C SER A 110 -9.46 -1.13 -17.34
N VAL A 111 -10.41 -2.03 -17.13
CA VAL A 111 -11.20 -2.16 -15.91
C VAL A 111 -10.96 -3.56 -15.33
N ILE A 112 -10.63 -3.61 -14.04
CA ILE A 112 -10.46 -4.87 -13.32
C ILE A 112 -11.68 -5.05 -12.41
N HIS A 113 -12.44 -6.12 -12.63
CA HIS A 113 -13.55 -6.50 -11.76
C HIS A 113 -13.15 -7.68 -10.88
N VAL A 114 -13.17 -7.48 -9.58
CA VAL A 114 -12.92 -8.52 -8.57
C VAL A 114 -14.19 -8.75 -7.78
N ARG A 115 -14.61 -10.02 -7.66
CA ARG A 115 -15.64 -10.41 -6.71
C ARG A 115 -14.96 -10.99 -5.49
N LEU A 116 -15.26 -10.41 -4.33
CA LEU A 116 -14.69 -10.78 -3.05
C LEU A 116 -15.80 -11.22 -2.09
N VAL A 117 -15.50 -12.25 -1.30
CA VAL A 117 -16.35 -12.76 -0.23
C VAL A 117 -15.55 -12.79 1.05
N ILE A 118 -16.04 -12.11 2.09
CA ILE A 118 -15.53 -12.24 3.45
C ILE A 118 -16.14 -13.52 4.04
N LEU A 119 -15.30 -14.44 4.51
CA LEU A 119 -15.76 -15.71 5.07
C LEU A 119 -16.33 -15.50 6.48
N GLU A 120 -17.20 -16.39 6.93
CA GLU A 120 -17.85 -16.25 8.24
C GLU A 120 -16.86 -16.41 9.41
N ALA A 121 -15.85 -17.27 9.23
CA ALA A 121 -14.81 -17.53 10.23
C ALA A 121 -13.65 -16.51 10.10
N ILE A 122 -13.89 -15.27 10.53
CA ILE A 122 -12.84 -14.26 10.67
C ILE A 122 -12.17 -14.42 12.03
N VAL A 123 -10.85 -14.46 12.04
CA VAL A 123 -10.06 -14.46 13.28
C VAL A 123 -9.94 -13.01 13.77
N PRO A 124 -10.42 -12.67 14.99
CA PRO A 124 -10.21 -11.34 15.56
C PRO A 124 -8.70 -11.05 15.71
N LEU A 125 -8.31 -9.79 15.50
CA LEU A 125 -6.96 -9.32 15.80
C LEU A 125 -6.73 -9.36 17.32
N ASN A 126 -5.72 -10.10 17.76
CA ASN A 126 -5.18 -9.97 19.10
C ASN A 126 -4.13 -8.85 19.12
N PRO A 127 -4.36 -7.73 19.83
CA PRO A 127 -3.39 -6.63 19.88
C PRO A 127 -2.02 -7.02 20.42
N LEU A 128 -1.95 -8.07 21.25
CA LEU A 128 -0.69 -8.55 21.84
C LEU A 128 0.17 -9.34 20.84
N ASP A 129 -0.43 -9.85 19.77
CA ASP A 129 0.26 -10.62 18.74
C ASP A 129 0.64 -9.77 17.52
N TYR A 130 0.39 -8.46 17.57
CA TYR A 130 0.65 -7.52 16.47
C TYR A 130 1.91 -6.66 16.72
N PRO A 131 2.78 -6.45 15.70
CA PRO A 131 2.68 -6.97 14.33
C PRO A 131 2.97 -8.48 14.26
N PRO A 132 2.43 -9.20 13.24
CA PRO A 132 2.75 -10.60 13.03
C PRO A 132 4.26 -10.79 12.94
N LYS A 133 4.80 -11.74 13.70
CA LYS A 133 6.24 -12.03 13.67
C LYS A 133 6.59 -12.65 12.32
N VAL A 134 7.27 -11.90 11.46
CA VAL A 134 7.77 -12.42 10.19
C VAL A 134 8.85 -13.47 10.48
N PRO A 135 8.70 -14.72 10.02
CA PRO A 135 9.72 -15.76 10.21
C PRO A 135 11.06 -15.29 9.61
N GLY A 136 12.07 -15.09 10.47
CA GLY A 136 13.44 -14.75 10.05
C GLY A 136 13.92 -13.32 10.33
N GLN A 137 13.04 -12.39 10.73
CA GLN A 137 13.44 -10.99 10.98
C GLN A 137 14.13 -10.78 12.34
N GLU A 138 13.89 -11.67 13.31
CA GLU A 138 14.48 -11.61 14.66
C GLU A 138 16.01 -11.86 14.67
N ALA A 139 16.54 -12.56 13.65
CA ALA A 139 17.97 -12.84 13.52
C ALA A 139 18.81 -11.65 13.02
N ALA A 140 18.19 -10.65 12.36
CA ALA A 140 18.91 -9.51 11.82
C ALA A 140 19.14 -8.41 12.86
N ARG A 141 18.18 -8.18 13.76
CA ARG A 141 18.23 -7.08 14.74
C ARG A 141 19.20 -7.34 15.90
N ALA A 142 19.53 -8.60 16.19
CA ALA A 142 20.49 -8.97 17.23
C ALA A 142 21.97 -8.79 16.83
N LYS A 143 22.28 -8.40 15.57
CA LYS A 143 23.66 -8.23 15.09
C LYS A 143 24.14 -6.77 15.00
N GLU A 144 23.28 -5.77 15.24
CA GLU A 144 23.71 -4.38 15.36
C GLU A 144 24.12 -4.07 16.80
N THR A 145 25.20 -4.69 17.27
CA THR A 145 25.96 -4.14 18.39
C THR A 145 26.65 -2.86 17.87
N PRO A 146 26.44 -1.69 18.49
CA PRO A 146 27.10 -0.47 18.05
C PRO A 146 28.61 -0.67 18.13
N ALA A 147 29.29 -0.63 16.99
CA ALA A 147 30.74 -0.56 16.96
C ALA A 147 31.14 0.75 17.66
N GLN A 148 31.68 0.60 18.86
CA GLN A 148 32.21 1.66 19.69
C GLN A 148 33.23 2.47 18.86
N PRO A 149 33.09 3.81 18.74
CA PRO A 149 33.97 4.60 17.89
C PRO A 149 35.40 4.57 18.44
N ASN A 150 36.34 4.16 17.58
CA ASN A 150 37.76 4.08 17.86
C ASN A 150 38.37 5.49 17.74
N PRO A 151 38.88 6.12 18.82
CA PRO A 151 39.44 7.46 18.75
C PRO A 151 40.95 7.40 18.49
N ALA A 152 41.39 7.19 17.25
CA ALA A 152 42.76 7.49 16.85
C ALA A 152 42.95 7.35 15.33
N ALA A 153 43.01 8.48 14.62
CA ALA A 153 44.05 8.80 13.65
C ALA A 153 43.65 10.08 12.91
N GLY A 154 44.29 11.19 13.27
CA GLY A 154 44.31 12.37 12.43
C GLY A 154 45.11 12.11 11.15
N THR A 155 44.82 12.90 10.11
CA THR A 155 45.79 13.60 9.26
C THR A 155 45.05 14.42 8.18
N GLN A 156 45.13 15.74 8.34
CA GLN A 156 45.40 16.80 7.37
C GLN A 156 44.75 16.81 5.95
N LEU A 157 44.08 17.94 5.71
CA LEU A 157 44.40 18.96 4.69
C LEU A 157 44.12 18.63 3.21
N ALA A 158 43.08 19.27 2.66
CA ALA A 158 43.15 19.93 1.34
C ALA A 158 41.99 20.92 1.13
N GLU A 159 42.32 22.17 1.37
CA GLU A 159 41.84 23.40 0.72
C GLU A 159 41.45 23.24 -0.76
N ARG A 160 40.28 23.79 -1.18
CA ARG A 160 39.85 24.27 -2.52
C ARG A 160 38.35 23.96 -2.72
N THR A 161 37.43 24.85 -3.09
CA THR A 161 37.49 26.13 -3.78
C THR A 161 36.18 26.87 -3.49
N ARG A 162 36.25 28.14 -3.07
CA ARG A 162 35.12 29.08 -3.12
C ARG A 162 34.87 29.47 -4.57
N GLY A 163 33.82 28.92 -5.16
CA GLY A 163 33.22 29.41 -6.40
C GLY A 163 32.09 30.39 -6.06
N SER A 164 32.31 31.66 -6.38
CA SER A 164 31.43 32.78 -6.07
C SER A 164 30.09 32.71 -6.76
N SER A 165 29.05 33.04 -5.99
CA SER A 165 27.83 33.72 -6.41
C SER A 165 28.13 34.87 -7.39
N THR A 166 27.24 35.17 -8.34
CA THR A 166 26.38 36.38 -8.40
C THR A 166 25.89 36.66 -9.85
N LEU A 167 24.62 37.10 -9.98
CA LEU A 167 23.95 37.84 -11.09
C LEU A 167 23.53 37.00 -12.33
N ALA A 168 22.38 37.17 -13.00
CA ALA A 168 21.35 38.21 -13.07
C ALA A 168 20.02 37.59 -13.60
N SER A 169 18.83 37.98 -13.10
CA SER A 169 17.84 38.87 -13.75
C SER A 169 17.34 38.47 -15.15
N ALA A 170 16.04 38.20 -15.29
CA ALA A 170 15.22 38.71 -16.41
C ALA A 170 13.72 38.50 -16.15
N SER A 171 13.00 39.60 -16.37
CA SER A 171 11.55 39.80 -16.26
C SER A 171 10.85 39.51 -17.60
N SER A 172 9.55 39.17 -17.56
CA SER A 172 8.49 39.36 -18.58
C SER A 172 7.24 38.68 -17.99
N GLU A 173 6.10 39.31 -17.68
CA GLU A 173 5.30 40.37 -18.34
C GLU A 173 4.96 40.07 -19.80
N ASP A 174 3.79 39.44 -19.98
CA ASP A 174 2.82 39.49 -21.11
C ASP A 174 1.62 38.66 -20.62
N ASP A 175 0.45 39.18 -20.22
CA ASP A 175 -0.53 40.04 -20.90
C ASP A 175 -1.09 39.41 -22.19
N ALA A 176 -2.33 38.89 -22.12
CA ALA A 176 -3.35 39.02 -23.17
C ALA A 176 -4.61 38.17 -22.86
N ALA A 177 -5.70 38.91 -22.65
CA ALA A 177 -7.10 38.66 -23.07
C ALA A 177 -7.85 37.40 -22.62
#